data_AF-A0A7Z9QFH4-F1
#
_entry.id   AF-A0A7Z9QFH4-F1
#
_cell.length_a   1.000
_cell.length_b   1.000
_cell.length_c   1.000
_cell.angle_alpha   90.00
_cell.angle_beta   90.00
_cell.angle_gamma   90.00
#
_symmetry.space_group_name_H-M   'P 1'
#
loop_
_entity.id
_entity.type
_entity.pdbx_description
1 polymer ?
#
loop_
_entity_poly.entity_id
_entity_poly.type
_entity_poly.pdbx_seq_one_letter_code
_entity_poly.pdbx_strand_id
1 'polypeptide(L)'
;MAELSKIKLPKDTKLWAISVEGLSANAKFKKQNTKKGHPITFPLLWDMDGEIINSFGLKDPRYKGGKYEGIPYASTYIIDKNGKVIFAHIALTYSKRPSIDQILSEL
;
A
#
# COMPACT_ATOMS: atom_id res chain seq x y z
N MET A 1 3.47 -9.10 -11.33
CA MET A 1 3.05 -8.37 -10.11
C MET A 1 3.07 -9.35 -8.96
N ALA A 2 3.60 -8.96 -7.80
CA ALA A 2 3.53 -9.80 -6.60
C ALA A 2 2.06 -9.91 -6.14
N GLU A 3 1.52 -11.12 -6.05
CA GLU A 3 0.16 -11.36 -5.55
C GLU A 3 0.15 -11.34 -4.02
N LEU A 4 0.03 -10.13 -3.46
CA LEU A 4 -0.08 -9.92 -2.01
C LEU A 4 -1.32 -10.59 -1.39
N SER A 5 -2.31 -10.97 -2.19
CA SER A 5 -3.48 -11.73 -1.72
C SER A 5 -3.13 -13.17 -1.30
N LYS A 6 -1.98 -13.69 -1.72
CA LYS A 6 -1.52 -15.06 -1.44
C LYS A 6 -0.33 -15.13 -0.47
N ILE A 7 0.12 -14.00 0.06
CA ILE A 7 1.23 -13.97 1.01
C ILE A 7 0.83 -14.67 2.32
N LYS A 8 1.67 -15.58 2.80
CA LYS A 8 1.53 -16.22 4.11
C LYS A 8 2.34 -15.41 5.12
N LEU A 9 1.67 -14.52 5.86
CA LEU A 9 2.31 -13.69 6.87
C LEU A 9 2.51 -14.47 8.19
N PRO A 10 3.52 -14.11 8.99
CA PRO A 10 3.63 -14.55 10.39
C PRO A 10 2.34 -14.21 11.18
N LYS A 11 2.02 -15.01 12.20
CA LYS A 11 0.74 -14.92 12.95
C LYS A 11 0.49 -13.56 13.59
N ASP A 12 1.55 -12.83 13.93
CA ASP A 12 1.52 -11.54 14.61
C ASP A 12 1.73 -10.35 13.67
N THR A 13 1.72 -10.58 12.36
CA THR A 13 1.88 -9.56 11.32
C THR A 13 0.54 -9.18 10.72
N LYS A 14 0.34 -7.88 10.45
CA LYS A 14 -0.84 -7.37 9.75
C LYS A 14 -0.42 -6.60 8.50
N LEU A 15 -1.10 -6.88 7.38
CA LEU A 15 -0.94 -6.14 6.14
C LEU A 15 -2.04 -5.08 6.02
N TRP A 16 -1.63 -3.86 5.65
CA TRP A 16 -2.51 -2.74 5.37
C TRP A 16 -2.11 -2.13 4.02
N ALA A 17 -3.06 -1.51 3.33
CA ALA A 17 -2.76 -0.60 2.22
C ALA A 17 -3.41 0.75 2.49
N ILE A 18 -2.77 1.82 2.03
CA ILE A 18 -3.28 3.19 2.17
C ILE A 18 -4.16 3.53 0.96
N SER A 19 -5.28 4.20 1.20
CA SER A 19 -6.19 4.67 0.16
C SER A 19 -6.68 6.07 0.45
N VAL A 20 -6.49 6.98 -0.51
CA VAL A 20 -7.06 8.34 -0.49
C VAL A 20 -8.55 8.33 -0.86
N GLU A 21 -9.07 7.21 -1.36
CA GLU A 21 -10.44 7.06 -1.83
C GLU A 21 -11.41 6.82 -0.66
N GLY A 22 -12.65 7.32 -0.79
CA GLY A 22 -13.71 7.10 0.19
C GLY A 22 -14.17 5.63 0.33
N LEU A 23 -14.85 5.31 1.42
CA LEU A 23 -15.32 3.95 1.75
C LEU A 23 -16.11 3.28 0.61
N SER A 24 -17.00 4.02 -0.06
CA SER A 24 -17.80 3.53 -1.19
C SER A 24 -16.94 3.16 -2.40
N ALA A 25 -15.91 3.96 -2.71
CA ALA A 25 -14.98 3.68 -3.80
C ALA A 25 -14.10 2.47 -3.46
N ASN A 26 -13.59 2.39 -2.23
CA ASN A 26 -12.83 1.25 -1.72
C ASN A 26 -13.64 -0.06 -1.79
N ALA A 27 -14.91 -0.04 -1.39
CA ALA A 27 -15.78 -1.23 -1.48
C ALA A 27 -16.00 -1.69 -2.93
N LYS A 28 -16.23 -0.75 -3.86
CA LYS A 28 -16.32 -1.03 -5.30
C LYS A 28 -15.02 -1.63 -5.84
N PHE A 29 -13.87 -1.06 -5.45
CA PHE A 29 -12.55 -1.54 -5.86
C PHE A 29 -12.28 -2.98 -5.38
N LYS A 30 -12.58 -3.28 -4.11
CA LYS A 30 -12.49 -4.65 -3.58
C LYS A 30 -13.37 -5.63 -4.37
N LYS A 31 -14.65 -5.28 -4.58
CA LYS A 31 -15.60 -6.12 -5.33
C LYS A 31 -15.13 -6.39 -6.77
N GLN A 32 -14.59 -5.39 -7.45
CA GLN A 32 -14.06 -5.53 -8.80
C GLN A 32 -12.83 -6.45 -8.85
N ASN A 33 -11.90 -6.30 -7.92
CA ASN A 33 -10.70 -7.14 -7.86
C ASN A 33 -11.05 -8.61 -7.52
N THR A 34 -12.00 -8.84 -6.61
CA THR A 34 -12.52 -10.19 -6.34
C THR A 34 -13.10 -10.84 -7.60
N LYS A 35 -13.90 -10.11 -8.40
CA LYS A 35 -14.43 -10.62 -9.68
C LYS A 35 -13.34 -10.97 -10.69
N LYS A 36 -12.18 -10.31 -10.63
CA LYS A 36 -11.02 -10.56 -11.49
C LYS A 36 -10.11 -11.69 -10.97
N GLY A 37 -10.46 -12.34 -9.86
CA GLY A 37 -9.63 -13.41 -9.26
C GLY A 37 -8.49 -12.90 -8.37
N HIS A 38 -8.47 -11.60 -8.04
CA HIS A 38 -7.44 -11.00 -7.17
C HIS A 38 -8.08 -10.40 -5.90
N PRO A 39 -8.72 -11.20 -5.04
CA PRO A 39 -9.42 -10.67 -3.87
C PRO A 39 -8.46 -9.90 -2.94
N ILE A 40 -8.88 -8.71 -2.52
CA ILE A 40 -8.15 -7.89 -1.56
C ILE A 40 -8.66 -8.26 -0.15
N THR A 41 -7.87 -9.07 0.55
CA THR A 41 -8.20 -9.64 1.86
C THR A 41 -7.75 -8.78 3.04
N PHE A 42 -6.95 -7.74 2.78
CA PHE A 42 -6.44 -6.81 3.78
C PHE A 42 -7.26 -5.49 3.85
N PRO A 43 -7.20 -4.78 4.98
CA PRO A 43 -7.81 -3.47 5.13
C PRO A 43 -7.17 -2.42 4.19
N LEU A 44 -8.02 -1.50 3.71
CA LEU A 44 -7.60 -0.27 3.04
C LEU A 44 -7.78 0.85 4.06
N LEU A 45 -6.69 1.34 4.62
CA LEU A 45 -6.68 2.45 5.57
C LEU A 45 -7.00 3.74 4.82
N TRP A 46 -8.03 4.43 5.28
CA TRP A 46 -8.53 5.64 4.63
C TRP A 46 -7.67 6.84 5.03
N ASP A 47 -7.06 7.48 4.03
CA ASP A 47 -6.15 8.63 4.16
C ASP A 47 -6.60 9.75 3.20
N MET A 48 -7.86 10.17 3.35
CA MET A 48 -8.49 11.14 2.43
C MET A 48 -7.72 12.46 2.35
N ASP A 49 -7.27 12.96 3.50
CA ASP A 49 -6.55 14.23 3.62
C ASP A 49 -5.04 14.07 3.36
N GLY A 50 -4.59 12.83 3.10
CA GLY A 50 -3.19 12.51 2.80
C GLY A 50 -2.25 12.67 4.00
N GLU A 51 -2.76 12.70 5.23
CA GLU A 51 -1.94 12.88 6.44
C GLU A 51 -0.87 11.80 6.57
N ILE A 52 -1.21 10.54 6.28
CA ILE A 52 -0.26 9.42 6.34
C ILE A 52 0.77 9.57 5.22
N ILE A 53 0.32 9.77 3.98
CA ILE A 53 1.20 9.99 2.83
C ILE A 53 2.18 11.15 3.09
N ASN A 54 1.70 12.27 3.64
CA ASN A 54 2.51 13.45 3.92
C ASN A 54 3.50 13.20 5.07
N SER A 55 3.09 12.52 6.14
CA SER A 55 3.95 12.21 7.29
C SER A 55 5.14 11.31 6.92
N PHE A 56 4.95 10.44 5.93
CA PHE A 56 6.01 9.60 5.38
C PHE A 56 6.80 10.26 4.25
N GLY A 57 6.49 11.50 3.86
CA GLY A 57 7.16 12.21 2.78
C GLY A 57 6.92 11.60 1.39
N LEU A 58 5.79 10.91 1.19
CA LEU A 58 5.52 10.11 -0.01
C LEU A 58 4.76 10.86 -1.11
N LYS A 59 4.44 12.14 -0.90
CA LYS A 59 3.71 12.94 -1.89
C LYS A 59 4.52 13.02 -3.19
N ASP A 60 3.92 12.63 -4.30
CA ASP A 60 4.56 12.67 -5.61
C ASP A 60 4.32 14.03 -6.30
N PRO A 61 5.36 14.88 -6.45
CA PRO A 61 5.20 16.20 -7.07
C PRO A 61 4.82 16.13 -8.55
N ARG A 62 5.02 14.98 -9.22
CA ARG A 62 4.67 14.80 -10.64
C ARG A 62 3.17 14.88 -10.90
N TYR A 63 2.35 14.64 -9.88
CA TYR A 63 0.90 14.64 -10.01
C TYR A 63 0.21 15.90 -9.47
N LYS A 64 0.99 16.87 -8.97
CA LYS A 64 0.45 18.13 -8.43
C LYS A 64 -0.40 18.87 -9.47
N GLY A 65 -1.61 19.27 -9.10
CA GLY A 65 -2.55 20.02 -9.96
C GLY A 65 -3.14 19.23 -11.12
N GLY A 66 -2.99 17.90 -11.14
CA GLY A 66 -3.48 17.04 -12.22
C GLY A 66 -4.54 16.04 -11.76
N LYS A 67 -5.04 15.24 -12.72
CA LYS A 67 -6.03 14.16 -12.46
C LYS A 67 -5.58 13.12 -11.42
N TYR A 68 -4.29 12.98 -11.24
CA TYR A 68 -3.66 11.99 -10.36
C TYR A 68 -3.14 12.60 -9.05
N GLU A 69 -3.51 13.85 -8.76
CA GLU A 69 -3.09 14.53 -7.54
C GLU A 69 -3.45 13.71 -6.30
N GLY A 70 -2.52 13.64 -5.35
CA GLY A 70 -2.65 12.82 -4.14
C GLY A 70 -2.15 11.38 -4.28
N ILE A 71 -1.84 10.88 -5.48
CA ILE A 71 -1.20 9.57 -5.64
C ILE A 71 0.24 9.65 -5.08
N PRO A 72 0.61 8.79 -4.11
CA PRO A 72 1.95 8.80 -3.54
C PRO A 72 2.97 8.08 -4.43
N TYR A 73 4.26 8.27 -4.14
CA TYR A 73 5.29 7.36 -4.61
C TYR A 73 4.93 5.92 -4.22
N ALA A 74 5.18 4.98 -5.14
CA ALA A 74 4.93 3.57 -4.88
C ALA A 74 5.88 3.10 -3.78
N SER A 75 5.32 2.70 -2.63
CA SER A 75 6.11 2.39 -1.45
C SER A 75 5.65 1.12 -0.73
N THR A 76 6.53 0.57 0.09
CA THR A 76 6.27 -0.57 0.97
C THR A 76 7.10 -0.38 2.23
N TYR A 77 6.48 -0.49 3.39
CA TYR A 77 7.13 -0.34 4.68
C TYR A 77 6.85 -1.58 5.54
N ILE A 78 7.83 -1.96 6.34
CA ILE A 78 7.64 -2.88 7.46
C ILE A 78 7.98 -2.10 8.72
N ILE A 79 7.02 -2.08 9.63
CA ILE A 79 7.09 -1.36 10.89
C ILE A 79 6.98 -2.40 12.01
N ASP A 80 7.95 -2.41 12.92
CA ASP A 80 7.95 -3.32 14.05
C ASP A 80 6.91 -2.92 15.11
N LYS A 81 6.78 -3.75 16.16
CA LYS A 81 5.80 -3.53 17.24
C LYS A 81 6.11 -2.30 18.11
N ASN A 82 7.34 -1.77 18.04
CA ASN A 82 7.74 -0.55 18.75
C ASN A 82 7.53 0.71 17.90
N GLY A 83 6.98 0.57 16.68
CA GLY A 83 6.77 1.66 15.74
C GLY A 83 8.01 2.04 14.93
N LYS A 84 9.07 1.23 14.95
CA LYS A 84 10.29 1.49 14.18
C LYS A 84 10.16 0.90 12.78
N VAL A 85 10.48 1.69 11.77
CA VAL A 85 10.64 1.20 10.39
C VAL A 85 11.87 0.30 10.33
N ILE A 86 11.67 -0.97 9.98
CA ILE A 86 12.75 -1.95 9.79
C ILE A 86 13.05 -2.22 8.32
N PHE A 87 12.09 -1.94 7.43
CA PHE A 87 12.28 -1.98 5.98
C PHE A 87 11.49 -0.87 5.31
N ALA A 88 12.07 -0.25 4.29
CA ALA A 88 11.41 0.71 3.43
C ALA A 88 11.86 0.51 1.97
N HIS A 89 10.90 0.37 1.07
CA HIS A 89 11.10 0.45 -0.37
C HIS A 89 10.27 1.60 -0.92
N ILE A 90 10.91 2.51 -1.64
CA ILE A 90 10.25 3.65 -2.29
C ILE A 90 10.72 3.67 -3.73
N ALA A 91 9.78 3.65 -4.68
CA ALA A 91 10.06 3.63 -6.10
C ALA A 91 9.48 4.84 -6.83
N LEU A 92 10.28 5.40 -7.72
CA LEU A 92 9.84 6.41 -8.68
C LEU A 92 8.85 5.85 -9.71
N THR A 93 8.81 4.54 -9.92
CA THR A 93 7.89 3.91 -10.87
C THR A 93 7.04 2.85 -10.17
N TYR A 94 5.75 2.83 -10.49
CA TYR A 94 4.78 1.90 -9.88
C TYR A 94 5.06 0.41 -10.21
N SER A 95 5.89 0.17 -11.23
CA SER A 95 6.24 -1.17 -11.73
C SER A 95 7.34 -1.85 -10.92
N LYS A 96 8.21 -1.08 -10.24
CA LYS A 96 9.30 -1.64 -9.44
C LYS A 96 8.83 -1.91 -8.01
N ARG A 97 8.61 -3.18 -7.67
CA ARG A 97 8.15 -3.62 -6.36
C ARG A 97 9.08 -4.67 -5.77
N PRO A 98 9.25 -4.72 -4.44
CA PRO A 98 9.94 -5.82 -3.80
C PRO A 98 9.19 -7.12 -4.08
N SER A 99 9.93 -8.22 -4.18
CA SER A 99 9.33 -9.56 -4.27
C SER A 99 8.70 -9.95 -2.93
N ILE A 100 7.83 -10.97 -2.95
CA ILE A 100 7.29 -11.53 -1.71
C ILE A 100 8.43 -12.08 -0.84
N ASP A 101 9.41 -12.74 -1.44
CA ASP A 101 10.55 -13.30 -0.71
C ASP A 101 11.39 -12.22 -0.02
N GLN A 102 11.60 -11.07 -0.68
CA GLN A 102 12.26 -9.91 -0.09
C GLN A 102 11.46 -9.31 1.07
N ILE A 103 10.13 -9.25 0.97
CA ILE A 103 9.30 -8.78 2.09
C ILE A 103 9.36 -9.76 3.26
N LEU A 104 9.31 -11.06 2.98
CA LEU A 104 9.31 -12.11 4.01
C LEU A 104 10.66 -12.26 4.70
N SER A 105 11.78 -11.94 4.04
CA SER A 105 13.11 -11.98 4.68
C SER A 105 13.33 -10.88 5.72
N GLU A 106 12.47 -9.86 5.72
CA GLU A 106 12.55 -8.68 6.59
C GLU A 106 11.54 -8.73 7.76
N LEU A 107 10.68 -9.77 7.80
CA LEU A 107 9.67 -10.03 8.84
C LEU A 107 10.17 -11.06 9.85
#